data_AF-A0AAP7A4Z3-F1
#
_entry.id   AF-A0AAP7A4Z3-F1
#
_cell.length_a   1.000
_cell.length_b   1.000
_cell.length_c   1.000
_cell.angle_alpha   90.00
_cell.angle_beta   90.00
_cell.angle_gamma   90.00
#
_symmetry.space_group_name_H-M   'P 1'
#
loop_
_entity.id
_entity.type
_entity.pdbx_description
1 polymer ?
#
loop_
_entity_poly.entity_id
_entity_poly.type
_entity_poly.pdbx_seq_one_letter_code
_entity_poly.pdbx_strand_id
1 'polypeptide(L)'
;MKRKGLIVFLALCLVFSVFTVAPANPVNASSDAASSGVSAIFGGGPFVTGGQSVANDVRASGFNTVIIWSVHVRPNGDLYLNDLLVCQNGSFVGDSSWKDLWSAFKQAPTSVTRVEISVGAGGTPDFTNIKSLITRDGIGSNTILYRNFAALIEATGADAVNFDNEDKYDRTSSVEFGKMLAAMGMKITFCPYNSSGFWSDLKNLLTQAGVIVDRVYLQVYSGGLGNIPSNWTSAMGMPVIPGLYASTSTTASFVKNKLAGWRSSIAGGFIWMYDYTMNMSSPNTTADYADAINSVFVEEPIPVGDIALNKTATANQNVSGETPAMAVDGSAYSKWCSNASGDKWLKIDLGQSYNISRWVVKHAGAGGESTSYNTKNFKLQKSSDGITWTDVDTVTNNTANITDRNVTAFSSRYVRLYITTPTQNTDIAARIYELELY
;
A
#
# COMPACT_ATOMS: atom_id res chain seq x y z
N MET A 1 26.63 16.25 -84.26
CA MET A 1 27.36 16.22 -82.97
C MET A 1 26.39 15.78 -81.88
N LYS A 2 26.72 14.71 -81.16
CA LYS A 2 25.85 13.96 -80.25
C LYS A 2 25.58 14.74 -78.94
N ARG A 3 24.34 14.79 -78.47
CA ARG A 3 24.01 14.80 -77.03
C ARG A 3 22.86 13.82 -76.79
N LYS A 4 23.23 12.65 -76.27
CA LYS A 4 22.31 11.66 -75.69
C LYS A 4 22.05 12.09 -74.25
N GLY A 5 20.80 12.42 -73.91
CA GLY A 5 20.34 12.47 -72.52
C GLY A 5 20.00 11.05 -72.08
N LEU A 6 20.83 10.49 -71.19
CA LEU A 6 20.65 9.18 -70.59
C LEU A 6 19.65 9.33 -69.43
N ILE A 7 18.45 8.78 -69.59
CA ILE A 7 17.48 8.61 -68.49
C ILE A 7 18.02 7.49 -67.60
N VAL A 8 18.41 7.84 -66.37
CA VAL A 8 18.79 6.87 -65.34
C VAL A 8 17.50 6.30 -64.75
N PHE A 9 17.18 5.06 -65.12
CA PHE A 9 16.23 4.22 -64.41
C PHE A 9 16.93 3.70 -63.15
N LEU A 10 16.64 4.29 -61.98
CA LEU A 10 17.05 3.73 -60.70
C LEU A 10 16.08 2.58 -60.38
N ALA A 11 16.46 1.35 -60.70
CA ALA A 11 15.79 0.15 -60.23
C ALA A 11 16.08 0.00 -58.73
N LEU A 12 15.15 0.41 -57.88
CA LEU A 12 15.19 0.08 -56.46
C LEU A 12 14.59 -1.31 -56.29
N CYS A 13 15.46 -2.32 -56.13
CA CYS A 13 15.06 -3.68 -55.75
C CYS A 13 14.32 -3.65 -54.41
N LEU A 14 13.00 -3.82 -54.44
CA LEU A 14 12.22 -4.16 -53.25
C LEU A 14 12.50 -5.63 -52.89
N VAL A 15 13.35 -5.84 -51.90
CA VAL A 15 13.48 -7.14 -51.24
C VAL A 15 12.21 -7.33 -50.40
N PHE A 16 11.24 -8.10 -50.90
CA PHE A 16 10.14 -8.60 -50.09
C PHE A 16 10.69 -9.70 -49.17
N SER A 17 11.12 -9.31 -47.97
CA SER A 17 11.32 -10.26 -46.88
C SER A 17 9.95 -10.63 -46.34
N VAL A 18 9.44 -11.80 -46.76
CA VAL A 18 8.25 -12.42 -46.17
C VAL A 18 8.63 -12.88 -44.77
N PHE A 19 8.46 -12.00 -43.77
CA PHE A 19 8.42 -12.43 -42.38
C PHE A 19 7.05 -13.05 -42.14
N THR A 20 7.02 -14.38 -42.12
CA THR A 20 5.93 -15.12 -41.49
C THR A 20 5.91 -14.72 -40.01
N VAL A 21 4.90 -13.96 -39.61
CA VAL A 21 4.59 -13.70 -38.20
C VAL A 21 4.10 -15.01 -37.61
N ALA A 22 4.97 -15.69 -36.85
CA ALA A 22 4.55 -16.76 -35.97
C ALA A 22 3.52 -16.20 -34.97
N PRO A 23 2.44 -16.94 -34.64
CA PRO A 23 1.50 -16.50 -33.62
C PRO A 23 2.25 -16.30 -32.31
N ALA A 24 2.04 -15.15 -31.66
CA ALA A 24 2.59 -14.86 -30.35
C ALA A 24 2.17 -15.98 -29.39
N ASN A 25 3.15 -16.74 -28.90
CA ASN A 25 2.94 -17.58 -27.74
C ASN A 25 2.47 -16.69 -26.59
N PRO A 26 1.47 -17.11 -25.79
CA PRO A 26 1.03 -16.33 -24.65
C PRO A 26 2.23 -16.12 -23.74
N VAL A 27 2.58 -14.85 -23.55
CA VAL A 27 3.55 -14.43 -22.54
C VAL A 27 2.97 -14.94 -21.21
N ASN A 28 3.61 -15.95 -20.63
CA ASN A 28 3.45 -16.27 -19.23
C ASN A 28 3.63 -14.94 -18.48
N ALA A 29 2.56 -14.50 -17.80
CA ALA A 29 2.61 -13.37 -16.91
C ALA A 29 3.79 -13.58 -15.95
N SER A 30 4.88 -12.84 -16.17
CA SER A 30 5.89 -12.70 -15.14
C SER A 30 5.20 -11.97 -13.99
N SER A 31 5.25 -12.61 -12.82
CA SER A 31 4.80 -12.08 -11.55
C SER A 31 5.72 -10.92 -11.15
N ASP A 32 5.59 -9.79 -11.83
CA ASP A 32 6.30 -8.56 -11.50
C ASP A 32 5.35 -7.60 -10.76
N ALA A 33 5.77 -7.24 -9.55
CA ALA A 33 5.06 -6.53 -8.49
C ALA A 33 3.89 -7.32 -7.88
N ALA A 34 4.11 -7.89 -6.68
CA ALA A 34 3.02 -8.03 -5.73
C ALA A 34 2.38 -6.63 -5.59
N SER A 35 1.21 -6.41 -6.21
CA SER A 35 0.62 -5.07 -6.24
C SER A 35 0.35 -4.66 -4.80
N SER A 36 1.09 -3.67 -4.29
CA SER A 36 0.76 -3.04 -3.01
C SER A 36 -0.74 -2.74 -3.01
N GLY A 37 -1.46 -3.18 -1.98
CA GLY A 37 -2.91 -2.96 -1.88
C GLY A 37 -3.28 -1.50 -2.05
N VAL A 38 -4.53 -1.24 -2.40
CA VAL A 38 -5.01 0.15 -2.54
C VAL A 38 -4.89 0.84 -1.18
N SER A 39 -4.15 1.95 -1.16
CA SER A 39 -4.01 2.81 0.01
C SER A 39 -4.52 4.17 -0.40
N ALA A 40 -5.73 4.49 0.03
CA ALA A 40 -6.45 5.65 -0.46
C ALA A 40 -6.81 6.67 0.63
N ILE A 41 -6.89 7.93 0.25
CA ILE A 41 -7.35 9.00 1.14
C ILE A 41 -8.34 9.90 0.42
N PHE A 42 -9.49 10.13 1.05
CA PHE A 42 -10.44 11.17 0.66
C PHE A 42 -10.02 12.49 1.28
N GLY A 43 -10.22 13.60 0.58
CA GLY A 43 -10.03 14.94 1.16
C GLY A 43 -11.04 15.94 0.62
N GLY A 44 -11.52 16.77 1.53
CA GLY A 44 -12.50 17.83 1.32
C GLY A 44 -11.87 19.14 0.89
N GLY A 45 -12.21 20.21 1.61
CA GLY A 45 -11.71 21.57 1.37
C GLY A 45 -10.19 21.70 1.19
N PRO A 46 -9.35 21.05 2.02
CA PRO A 46 -7.90 21.09 1.84
C PRO A 46 -7.41 20.57 0.49
N PHE A 47 -8.14 19.64 -0.15
CA PHE A 47 -7.82 19.15 -1.49
C PHE A 47 -8.27 20.10 -2.59
N VAL A 48 -8.88 21.24 -2.25
CA VAL A 48 -9.21 22.33 -3.18
C VAL A 48 -8.34 23.55 -2.87
N THR A 49 -8.35 24.03 -1.63
CA THR A 49 -7.76 25.32 -1.25
C THR A 49 -6.47 25.20 -0.43
N GLY A 50 -6.04 24.00 -0.07
CA GLY A 50 -4.88 23.77 0.81
C GLY A 50 -3.52 24.03 0.16
N GLY A 51 -3.45 24.10 -1.17
CA GLY A 51 -2.24 24.45 -1.91
C GLY A 51 -1.06 23.51 -1.70
N GLN A 52 0.16 24.01 -1.95
CA GLN A 52 1.36 23.18 -2.03
C GLN A 52 1.73 22.45 -0.73
N SER A 53 1.36 22.98 0.45
CA SER A 53 1.61 22.30 1.72
C SER A 53 0.84 20.99 1.82
N VAL A 54 -0.44 20.99 1.44
CA VAL A 54 -1.28 19.78 1.37
C VAL A 54 -0.75 18.81 0.32
N ALA A 55 -0.39 19.31 -0.86
CA ALA A 55 0.23 18.47 -1.89
C ALA A 55 1.48 17.76 -1.35
N ASN A 56 2.38 18.48 -0.69
CA ASN A 56 3.61 17.93 -0.15
C ASN A 56 3.37 16.89 0.96
N ASP A 57 2.42 17.14 1.86
CA ASP A 57 2.04 16.19 2.90
C ASP A 57 1.49 14.88 2.31
N VAL A 58 0.54 14.99 1.37
CA VAL A 58 -0.04 13.81 0.70
C VAL A 58 1.03 13.04 -0.08
N ARG A 59 1.93 13.71 -0.81
CA ARG A 59 3.03 13.05 -1.54
C ARG A 59 4.00 12.33 -0.62
N ALA A 60 4.28 12.90 0.54
CA ALA A 60 5.16 12.32 1.56
C ALA A 60 4.49 11.22 2.39
N SER A 61 3.15 11.11 2.35
CA SER A 61 2.40 10.21 3.22
C SER A 61 2.57 8.72 2.93
N GLY A 62 2.77 8.34 1.67
CA GLY A 62 2.76 6.94 1.24
C GLY A 62 1.40 6.41 0.77
N PHE A 63 0.34 7.22 0.76
CA PHE A 63 -0.89 6.87 0.04
C PHE A 63 -0.61 6.73 -1.47
N ASN A 64 -1.26 5.77 -2.13
CA ASN A 64 -1.11 5.54 -3.56
C ASN A 64 -2.30 6.03 -4.40
N THR A 65 -3.41 6.36 -3.74
CA THR A 65 -4.64 6.85 -4.37
C THR A 65 -5.19 8.07 -3.60
N VAL A 66 -5.54 9.12 -4.32
CA VAL A 66 -6.15 10.33 -3.77
C VAL A 66 -7.56 10.48 -4.34
N ILE A 67 -8.54 10.79 -3.51
CA ILE A 67 -9.91 11.07 -3.93
C ILE A 67 -10.27 12.51 -3.52
N ILE A 68 -10.50 13.36 -4.52
CA ILE A 68 -10.94 14.74 -4.35
C ILE A 68 -12.45 14.72 -4.12
N TRP A 69 -12.87 15.05 -2.90
CA TRP A 69 -14.26 15.00 -2.46
C TRP A 69 -14.76 16.38 -2.02
N SER A 70 -16.02 16.76 -2.21
CA SER A 70 -17.07 16.19 -3.06
C SER A 70 -17.38 17.11 -4.23
N VAL A 71 -17.64 16.52 -5.40
CA VAL A 71 -18.24 17.18 -6.57
C VAL A 71 -19.75 17.19 -6.38
N HIS A 72 -20.32 18.38 -6.24
CA HIS A 72 -21.75 18.62 -6.24
C HIS A 72 -22.23 19.08 -7.62
N VAL A 73 -23.35 18.51 -8.08
CA VAL A 73 -23.97 18.82 -9.37
C VAL A 73 -25.21 19.65 -9.12
N ARG A 74 -25.22 20.91 -9.57
CA ARG A 74 -26.38 21.80 -9.41
C ARG A 74 -27.43 21.56 -10.51
N PRO A 75 -28.70 21.98 -10.32
CA PRO A 75 -29.77 21.75 -11.31
C PRO A 75 -29.53 22.37 -12.70
N ASN A 76 -28.69 23.40 -12.79
CA ASN A 76 -28.29 24.03 -14.05
C ASN A 76 -27.10 23.32 -14.73
N GLY A 77 -26.50 22.32 -14.07
CA GLY A 77 -25.34 21.58 -14.55
C GLY A 77 -24.01 22.06 -13.98
N ASP A 78 -23.97 23.20 -13.26
CA ASP A 78 -22.74 23.71 -12.68
C ASP A 78 -22.17 22.71 -11.66
N LEU A 79 -20.84 22.58 -11.65
CA LEU A 79 -20.13 21.69 -10.74
C LEU A 79 -19.45 22.51 -9.66
N TYR A 80 -19.62 22.07 -8.42
CA TYR A 80 -18.97 22.63 -7.25
C TYR A 80 -18.07 21.58 -6.62
N LEU A 81 -16.89 21.96 -6.12
CA LEU A 81 -16.04 21.12 -5.28
C LEU A 81 -15.98 21.76 -3.89
N ASN A 82 -16.42 21.03 -2.86
CA ASN A 82 -16.45 21.53 -1.48
C ASN A 82 -17.07 22.95 -1.39
N ASP A 83 -18.26 23.10 -1.98
CA ASP A 83 -19.06 24.33 -2.08
C ASP A 83 -18.45 25.51 -2.87
N LEU A 84 -17.35 25.29 -3.59
CA LEU A 84 -16.78 26.29 -4.50
C LEU A 84 -17.12 25.95 -5.95
N LEU A 85 -17.57 26.95 -6.73
CA LEU A 85 -17.86 26.75 -8.15
C LEU A 85 -16.57 26.42 -8.91
N VAL A 86 -16.54 25.28 -9.59
CA VAL A 86 -15.36 24.83 -10.34
C VAL A 86 -15.58 24.73 -11.84
N CYS A 87 -16.78 24.39 -12.30
CA CYS A 87 -17.10 24.32 -13.72
C CYS A 87 -18.47 24.92 -14.02
N GLN A 88 -18.51 25.76 -15.06
CA GLN A 88 -19.71 26.38 -15.57
C GLN A 88 -19.59 26.54 -17.09
N ASN A 89 -20.70 26.37 -17.81
CA ASN A 89 -20.78 26.57 -19.26
C ASN A 89 -19.75 25.76 -20.09
N GLY A 90 -19.32 24.60 -19.59
CA GLY A 90 -18.34 23.74 -20.23
C GLY A 90 -16.89 24.16 -20.03
N SER A 91 -16.61 25.03 -19.06
CA SER A 91 -15.26 25.51 -18.76
C SER A 91 -14.97 25.39 -17.28
N PHE A 92 -13.69 25.12 -16.96
CA PHE A 92 -13.19 25.28 -15.61
C PHE A 92 -13.11 26.78 -15.28
N VAL A 93 -13.76 27.19 -14.20
CA VAL A 93 -13.85 28.58 -13.74
C VAL A 93 -13.31 28.78 -12.31
N GLY A 94 -12.78 27.71 -11.72
CA GLY A 94 -12.12 27.76 -10.43
C GLY A 94 -10.80 28.53 -10.45
N ASP A 95 -10.21 28.71 -9.27
CA ASP A 95 -8.87 29.30 -9.16
C ASP A 95 -7.84 28.40 -9.85
N SER A 96 -6.93 28.98 -10.62
CA SER A 96 -5.91 28.23 -11.36
C SER A 96 -4.97 27.45 -10.42
N SER A 97 -4.74 27.94 -9.20
CA SER A 97 -3.90 27.28 -8.21
C SER A 97 -4.44 25.92 -7.76
N TRP A 98 -5.73 25.65 -7.95
CA TRP A 98 -6.32 24.33 -7.65
C TRP A 98 -5.80 23.26 -8.61
N LYS A 99 -5.54 23.62 -9.87
CA LYS A 99 -4.92 22.71 -10.85
C LYS A 99 -3.47 22.39 -10.48
N ASP A 100 -2.74 23.38 -9.96
CA ASP A 100 -1.38 23.18 -9.48
C ASP A 100 -1.36 22.17 -8.32
N LEU A 101 -2.28 22.32 -7.35
CA LEU A 101 -2.48 21.35 -6.27
C LEU A 101 -2.77 19.94 -6.78
N TRP A 102 -3.77 19.76 -7.64
CA TRP A 102 -4.18 18.43 -8.10
C TRP A 102 -3.08 17.74 -8.92
N SER A 103 -2.43 18.48 -9.80
CA SER A 103 -1.30 17.95 -10.59
C SER A 103 -0.11 17.58 -9.70
N ALA A 104 0.11 18.29 -8.60
CA ALA A 104 1.21 18.04 -7.68
C ALA A 104 1.10 16.68 -6.98
N PHE A 105 -0.09 16.13 -6.74
CA PHE A 105 -0.24 14.84 -6.06
C PHE A 105 0.58 13.71 -6.73
N LYS A 106 0.63 13.70 -8.07
CA LYS A 106 1.37 12.70 -8.86
C LYS A 106 2.83 13.10 -9.15
N GLN A 107 3.31 14.25 -8.69
CA GLN A 107 4.69 14.69 -8.93
C GLN A 107 5.68 13.98 -8.01
N ALA A 108 6.73 13.37 -8.56
CA ALA A 108 7.77 12.68 -7.79
C ALA A 108 8.57 13.65 -6.89
N PRO A 109 9.05 13.22 -5.69
CA PRO A 109 8.76 11.92 -5.07
C PRO A 109 7.31 11.86 -4.58
N THR A 110 6.62 10.75 -4.87
CA THR A 110 5.26 10.45 -4.40
C THR A 110 4.98 8.97 -4.60
N SER A 111 4.14 8.38 -3.75
CA SER A 111 3.55 7.05 -3.97
C SER A 111 2.22 7.13 -4.73
N VAL A 112 1.64 8.33 -4.86
CA VAL A 112 0.36 8.54 -5.53
C VAL A 112 0.50 8.30 -7.02
N THR A 113 -0.16 7.26 -7.49
CA THR A 113 -0.24 6.91 -8.92
C THR A 113 -1.64 7.17 -9.49
N ARG A 114 -2.62 7.41 -8.61
CA ARG A 114 -4.02 7.59 -9.00
C ARG A 114 -4.69 8.75 -8.26
N VAL A 115 -5.43 9.55 -9.03
CA VAL A 115 -6.29 10.63 -8.54
C VAL A 115 -7.71 10.37 -9.06
N GLU A 116 -8.71 10.47 -8.19
CA GLU A 116 -10.12 10.34 -8.53
C GLU A 116 -10.89 11.59 -8.09
N ILE A 117 -12.02 11.88 -8.75
CA ILE A 117 -13.02 12.83 -8.25
C ILE A 117 -14.22 12.06 -7.72
N SER A 118 -14.76 12.45 -6.57
CA SER A 118 -15.96 11.83 -5.98
C SER A 118 -17.17 12.70 -6.18
N VAL A 119 -18.25 12.14 -6.72
CA VAL A 119 -19.51 12.81 -7.02
C VAL A 119 -20.57 12.36 -6.03
N GLY A 120 -21.26 13.32 -5.41
CA GLY A 120 -22.23 13.05 -4.36
C GLY A 120 -21.64 13.14 -2.95
N ALA A 121 -22.56 13.13 -1.98
CA ALA A 121 -22.31 13.00 -0.56
C ALA A 121 -23.65 12.75 0.16
N GLY A 122 -23.59 12.31 1.42
CA GLY A 122 -24.77 12.24 2.29
C GLY A 122 -25.55 13.55 2.36
N GLY A 123 -26.87 13.48 2.14
CA GLY A 123 -27.77 14.63 2.26
C GLY A 123 -27.77 15.62 1.09
N THR A 124 -27.19 15.27 -0.06
CA THR A 124 -27.09 16.15 -1.23
C THR A 124 -27.88 15.60 -2.43
N PRO A 125 -28.52 16.46 -3.26
CA PRO A 125 -29.38 16.01 -4.35
C PRO A 125 -28.63 15.76 -5.67
N ASP A 126 -27.34 15.40 -5.62
CA ASP A 126 -26.47 15.39 -6.80
C ASP A 126 -26.92 14.37 -7.85
N PHE A 127 -27.22 13.14 -7.43
CA PHE A 127 -27.72 12.11 -8.34
C PHE A 127 -29.16 12.39 -8.80
N THR A 128 -29.97 13.08 -8.00
CA THR A 128 -31.26 13.62 -8.46
C THR A 128 -31.09 14.68 -9.55
N ASN A 129 -30.11 15.57 -9.42
CA ASN A 129 -29.81 16.60 -10.42
C ASN A 129 -29.23 15.98 -11.69
N ILE A 130 -28.29 15.03 -11.56
CA ILE A 130 -27.74 14.26 -12.69
C ILE A 130 -28.88 13.57 -13.46
N LYS A 131 -29.79 12.88 -12.76
CA LYS A 131 -30.96 12.25 -13.39
C LYS A 131 -31.80 13.28 -14.16
N SER A 132 -32.06 14.44 -13.57
CA SER A 132 -32.86 15.49 -14.19
C SER A 132 -32.18 16.06 -15.45
N LEU A 133 -30.86 16.29 -15.40
CA LEU A 133 -30.05 16.76 -16.52
C LEU A 133 -29.99 15.72 -17.66
N ILE A 134 -29.78 14.43 -17.33
CA ILE A 134 -29.79 13.34 -18.31
C ILE A 134 -31.16 13.20 -18.96
N THR A 135 -32.24 13.31 -18.18
CA THR A 135 -33.61 13.24 -18.71
C THR A 135 -33.92 14.41 -19.64
N ARG A 136 -33.42 15.60 -19.31
CA ARG A 136 -33.68 16.83 -20.07
C ARG A 136 -32.85 16.92 -21.35
N ASP A 137 -31.54 16.65 -21.24
CA ASP A 137 -30.56 17.00 -22.27
C ASP A 137 -29.88 15.77 -22.89
N GLY A 138 -29.96 14.60 -22.24
CA GLY A 138 -29.22 13.39 -22.61
C GLY A 138 -27.77 13.41 -22.10
N ILE A 139 -26.94 12.52 -22.67
CA ILE A 139 -25.53 12.33 -22.29
C ILE A 139 -24.52 12.72 -23.39
N GLY A 140 -25.00 13.35 -24.47
CA GLY A 140 -24.17 13.72 -25.63
C GLY A 140 -23.10 14.76 -25.28
N SER A 141 -22.04 14.85 -26.08
CA SER A 141 -20.93 15.79 -25.85
C SER A 141 -21.32 17.27 -25.90
N ASN A 142 -22.50 17.57 -26.44
CA ASN A 142 -23.10 18.90 -26.50
C ASN A 142 -23.91 19.27 -25.23
N THR A 143 -24.11 18.37 -24.28
CA THR A 143 -24.89 18.66 -23.06
C THR A 143 -24.06 19.38 -22.01
N ILE A 144 -24.72 20.16 -21.15
CA ILE A 144 -24.01 20.92 -20.11
C ILE A 144 -23.31 20.00 -19.10
N LEU A 145 -23.97 18.89 -18.76
CA LEU A 145 -23.42 17.89 -17.84
C LEU A 145 -22.13 17.28 -18.41
N TYR A 146 -22.14 16.87 -19.69
CA TYR A 146 -20.95 16.34 -20.35
C TYR A 146 -19.81 17.36 -20.35
N ARG A 147 -20.07 18.57 -20.85
CA ARG A 147 -19.01 19.57 -21.02
C ARG A 147 -18.39 20.00 -19.68
N ASN A 148 -19.21 20.14 -18.63
CA ASN A 148 -18.70 20.50 -17.31
C ASN A 148 -17.84 19.37 -16.71
N PHE A 149 -18.25 18.11 -16.84
CA PHE A 149 -17.42 16.99 -16.37
C PHE A 149 -16.14 16.85 -17.18
N ALA A 150 -16.18 17.05 -18.50
CA ALA A 150 -14.97 17.05 -19.33
C ALA A 150 -13.96 18.11 -18.87
N ALA A 151 -14.42 19.34 -18.61
CA ALA A 151 -13.58 20.42 -18.09
C ALA A 151 -13.01 20.11 -16.70
N LEU A 152 -13.79 19.46 -15.82
CA LEU A 152 -13.35 19.07 -14.50
C LEU A 152 -12.30 17.95 -14.54
N ILE A 153 -12.52 16.92 -15.36
CA ILE A 153 -11.58 15.80 -15.55
C ILE A 153 -10.25 16.33 -16.10
N GLU A 154 -10.29 17.21 -17.10
CA GLU A 154 -9.09 17.85 -17.62
C GLU A 154 -8.36 18.67 -16.56
N ALA A 155 -9.09 19.47 -15.77
CA ALA A 155 -8.49 20.31 -14.72
C ALA A 155 -7.84 19.50 -13.60
N THR A 156 -8.45 18.37 -13.20
CA THR A 156 -8.00 17.53 -12.08
C THR A 156 -6.98 16.47 -12.49
N GLY A 157 -6.94 16.08 -13.77
CA GLY A 157 -6.14 14.94 -14.23
C GLY A 157 -6.62 13.60 -13.63
N ALA A 158 -7.92 13.50 -13.36
CA ALA A 158 -8.53 12.34 -12.73
C ALA A 158 -8.43 11.08 -13.63
N ASP A 159 -8.19 9.93 -13.00
CA ASP A 159 -8.14 8.62 -13.66
C ASP A 159 -9.49 7.88 -13.58
N ALA A 160 -10.35 8.29 -12.63
CA ALA A 160 -11.66 7.71 -12.41
C ALA A 160 -12.61 8.67 -11.70
N VAL A 161 -13.90 8.35 -11.80
CA VAL A 161 -14.97 9.07 -11.09
C VAL A 161 -15.61 8.12 -10.09
N ASN A 162 -15.61 8.54 -8.84
CA ASN A 162 -16.18 7.84 -7.72
C ASN A 162 -17.66 8.24 -7.52
N PHE A 163 -18.54 7.26 -7.39
CA PHE A 163 -19.97 7.48 -7.13
C PHE A 163 -20.22 7.33 -5.62
N ASP A 164 -20.38 8.45 -4.94
CA ASP A 164 -20.80 8.57 -3.55
C ASP A 164 -22.31 8.84 -3.49
N ASN A 165 -23.09 7.94 -4.11
CA ASN A 165 -24.53 8.09 -4.26
C ASN A 165 -25.27 7.68 -2.99
N GLU A 166 -25.58 8.66 -2.14
CA GLU A 166 -26.39 8.48 -0.93
C GLU A 166 -27.82 9.05 -1.04
N ASP A 167 -28.22 9.46 -2.25
CA ASP A 167 -29.51 10.10 -2.52
C ASP A 167 -30.49 9.12 -3.16
N LYS A 168 -30.46 9.02 -4.49
CA LYS A 168 -31.63 8.58 -5.25
C LYS A 168 -31.68 7.08 -5.51
N TYR A 169 -30.54 6.40 -5.51
CA TYR A 169 -30.41 4.97 -5.86
C TYR A 169 -31.16 4.60 -7.17
N ASP A 170 -31.10 5.47 -8.18
CA ASP A 170 -31.72 5.25 -9.49
C ASP A 170 -30.72 4.60 -10.46
N ARG A 171 -30.96 3.33 -10.79
CA ARG A 171 -30.03 2.54 -11.62
C ARG A 171 -29.92 3.08 -13.04
N THR A 172 -31.04 3.46 -13.66
CA THR A 172 -31.07 3.91 -15.06
C THR A 172 -30.20 5.14 -15.28
N SER A 173 -30.42 6.20 -14.49
CA SER A 173 -29.62 7.42 -14.59
C SER A 173 -28.16 7.20 -14.18
N SER A 174 -27.89 6.34 -13.20
CA SER A 174 -26.50 5.99 -12.82
C SER A 174 -25.76 5.26 -13.94
N VAL A 175 -26.44 4.39 -14.69
CA VAL A 175 -25.87 3.71 -15.87
C VAL A 175 -25.59 4.71 -17.00
N GLU A 176 -26.53 5.60 -17.31
CA GLU A 176 -26.34 6.63 -18.34
C GLU A 176 -25.22 7.60 -17.97
N PHE A 177 -25.12 7.98 -16.70
CA PHE A 177 -24.00 8.80 -16.20
C PHE A 177 -22.67 8.06 -16.32
N GLY A 178 -22.61 6.78 -15.95
CA GLY A 178 -21.42 5.95 -16.14
C GLY A 178 -20.99 5.82 -17.61
N LYS A 179 -21.94 5.67 -18.55
CA LYS A 179 -21.65 5.66 -20.00
C LYS A 179 -21.09 6.99 -20.48
N MET A 180 -21.65 8.11 -20.00
CA MET A 180 -21.18 9.45 -20.32
C MET A 180 -19.71 9.64 -19.93
N LEU A 181 -19.35 9.21 -18.71
CA LEU A 181 -17.99 9.29 -18.19
C LEU A 181 -17.03 8.32 -18.88
N ALA A 182 -17.48 7.11 -19.21
CA ALA A 182 -16.70 6.15 -19.98
C ALA A 182 -16.37 6.66 -21.38
N ALA A 183 -17.26 7.43 -22.01
CA ALA A 183 -17.00 8.11 -23.27
C ALA A 183 -15.90 9.20 -23.17
N MET A 184 -15.56 9.63 -21.95
CA MET A 184 -14.42 10.50 -21.65
C MET A 184 -13.17 9.72 -21.21
N GLY A 185 -13.18 8.38 -21.32
CA GLY A 185 -12.08 7.51 -20.92
C GLY A 185 -12.01 7.22 -19.41
N MET A 186 -13.01 7.64 -18.63
CA MET A 186 -13.01 7.42 -17.19
C MET A 186 -13.44 6.01 -16.81
N LYS A 187 -12.78 5.47 -15.79
CA LYS A 187 -13.29 4.33 -15.01
C LYS A 187 -14.24 4.83 -13.93
N ILE A 188 -15.09 3.94 -13.44
CA ILE A 188 -16.01 4.20 -12.34
C ILE A 188 -15.54 3.48 -11.09
N THR A 189 -15.66 4.15 -9.95
CA THR A 189 -15.51 3.53 -8.62
C THR A 189 -16.75 3.84 -7.80
N PHE A 190 -17.04 3.04 -6.77
CA PHE A 190 -18.20 3.24 -5.90
C PHE A 190 -17.79 3.57 -4.47
N CYS A 191 -18.60 4.34 -3.75
CA CYS A 191 -18.43 4.61 -2.31
C CYS A 191 -19.69 4.21 -1.50
N PRO A 192 -20.08 2.93 -1.47
CA PRO A 192 -21.33 2.54 -0.80
C PRO A 192 -21.22 2.59 0.72
N TYR A 193 -22.29 3.05 1.39
CA TYR A 193 -22.48 2.84 2.83
C TYR A 193 -23.60 1.83 3.16
N ASN A 194 -24.48 1.52 2.21
CA ASN A 194 -25.54 0.51 2.38
C ASN A 194 -25.99 -0.07 1.02
N SER A 195 -27.03 -0.91 1.03
CA SER A 195 -27.76 -1.35 -0.17
C SER A 195 -26.90 -2.14 -1.17
N SER A 196 -26.18 -3.18 -0.71
CA SER A 196 -25.30 -4.00 -1.56
C SER A 196 -25.97 -4.55 -2.83
N GLY A 197 -27.26 -4.89 -2.78
CA GLY A 197 -28.02 -5.33 -3.95
C GLY A 197 -28.15 -4.26 -5.05
N PHE A 198 -28.32 -2.99 -4.67
CA PHE A 198 -28.32 -1.90 -5.65
C PHE A 198 -26.97 -1.78 -6.34
N TRP A 199 -25.89 -1.77 -5.56
CA TRP A 199 -24.52 -1.57 -6.08
C TRP A 199 -24.05 -2.75 -6.93
N SER A 200 -24.39 -3.99 -6.55
CA SER A 200 -24.10 -5.17 -7.36
C SER A 200 -24.85 -5.14 -8.68
N ASP A 201 -26.14 -4.78 -8.67
CA ASP A 201 -26.94 -4.65 -9.89
C ASP A 201 -26.39 -3.53 -10.79
N LEU A 202 -26.05 -2.38 -10.22
CA LEU A 202 -25.47 -1.25 -10.95
C LEU A 202 -24.14 -1.63 -11.58
N LYS A 203 -23.26 -2.32 -10.84
CA LYS A 203 -22.00 -2.85 -11.39
C LYS A 203 -22.26 -3.72 -12.63
N ASN A 204 -23.22 -4.64 -12.53
CA ASN A 204 -23.54 -5.57 -13.61
C ASN A 204 -24.08 -4.83 -14.84
N LEU A 205 -24.99 -3.87 -14.64
CA LEU A 205 -25.54 -3.06 -15.73
C LEU A 205 -24.48 -2.18 -16.40
N LEU A 206 -23.59 -1.56 -15.63
CA LEU A 206 -22.45 -0.80 -16.17
C LEU A 206 -21.50 -1.71 -16.97
N THR A 207 -21.20 -2.90 -16.45
CA THR A 207 -20.35 -3.88 -17.13
C THR A 207 -20.97 -4.32 -18.46
N GLN A 208 -22.28 -4.59 -18.48
CA GLN A 208 -23.02 -4.91 -19.71
C GLN A 208 -23.01 -3.75 -20.71
N ALA A 209 -22.94 -2.51 -20.23
CA ALA A 209 -22.79 -1.31 -21.04
C ALA A 209 -21.34 -1.02 -21.48
N GLY A 210 -20.38 -1.90 -21.17
CA GLY A 210 -18.96 -1.70 -21.50
C GLY A 210 -18.24 -0.69 -20.59
N VAL A 211 -18.85 -0.29 -19.47
CA VAL A 211 -18.26 0.63 -18.49
C VAL A 211 -17.50 -0.17 -17.43
N ILE A 212 -16.26 0.23 -17.16
CA ILE A 212 -15.39 -0.43 -16.20
C ILE A 212 -15.66 0.12 -14.80
N VAL A 213 -16.07 -0.77 -13.89
CA VAL A 213 -16.08 -0.51 -12.44
C VAL A 213 -14.88 -1.25 -11.82
N ASP A 214 -13.82 -0.53 -11.45
CA ASP A 214 -12.57 -1.17 -11.01
C ASP A 214 -12.33 -1.15 -9.49
N ARG A 215 -13.05 -0.33 -8.72
CA ARG A 215 -12.89 -0.25 -7.26
C ARG A 215 -14.20 0.02 -6.53
N VAL A 216 -14.30 -0.48 -5.30
CA VAL A 216 -15.42 -0.27 -4.37
C VAL A 216 -14.87 0.16 -3.02
N TYR A 217 -14.95 1.45 -2.73
CA TYR A 217 -14.57 2.05 -1.45
C TYR A 217 -15.72 1.89 -0.45
N LEU A 218 -15.74 0.77 0.27
CA LEU A 218 -16.83 0.45 1.18
C LEU A 218 -16.72 1.27 2.47
N GLN A 219 -17.72 2.10 2.77
CA GLN A 219 -17.76 2.80 4.05
C GLN A 219 -18.05 1.80 5.17
N VAL A 220 -17.15 1.71 6.17
CA VAL A 220 -17.37 0.92 7.41
C VAL A 220 -17.36 1.82 8.66
N TYR A 221 -17.71 3.08 8.48
CA TYR A 221 -17.90 4.11 9.51
C TYR A 221 -19.30 4.73 9.39
N SER A 222 -19.73 5.50 10.40
CA SER A 222 -21.00 6.22 10.42
C SER A 222 -22.19 5.34 10.01
N GLY A 223 -22.97 5.71 8.99
CA GLY A 223 -24.10 4.92 8.50
C GLY A 223 -23.72 3.55 7.95
N GLY A 224 -22.45 3.35 7.58
CA GLY A 224 -21.89 2.09 7.11
C GLY A 224 -21.23 1.23 8.20
N LEU A 225 -21.28 1.61 9.48
CA LEU A 225 -20.57 0.91 10.57
C LEU A 225 -20.88 -0.60 10.65
N GLY A 226 -22.09 -1.02 10.25
CA GLY A 226 -22.51 -2.42 10.23
C GLY A 226 -22.03 -3.23 9.02
N ASN A 227 -21.34 -2.62 8.06
CA ASN A 227 -20.89 -3.31 6.86
C ASN A 227 -19.76 -4.30 7.17
N ILE A 228 -19.91 -5.52 6.65
CA ILE A 228 -18.92 -6.59 6.76
C ILE A 228 -18.23 -6.77 5.40
N PRO A 229 -16.91 -6.49 5.29
CA PRO A 229 -16.22 -6.49 3.98
C PRO A 229 -16.33 -7.80 3.20
N SER A 230 -16.29 -8.96 3.85
CA SER A 230 -16.43 -10.26 3.17
C SER A 230 -17.79 -10.46 2.49
N ASN A 231 -18.86 -9.97 3.11
CA ASN A 231 -20.21 -10.04 2.53
C ASN A 231 -20.30 -9.15 1.29
N TRP A 232 -19.71 -7.96 1.37
CA TRP A 232 -19.66 -7.01 0.27
C TRP A 232 -18.78 -7.50 -0.88
N THR A 233 -17.63 -8.09 -0.59
CA THR A 233 -16.77 -8.73 -1.59
C THR A 233 -17.50 -9.83 -2.35
N SER A 234 -18.29 -10.65 -1.63
CA SER A 234 -19.12 -11.68 -2.23
C SER A 234 -20.22 -11.08 -3.12
N ALA A 235 -20.95 -10.07 -2.62
CA ALA A 235 -22.03 -9.41 -3.36
C ALA A 235 -21.54 -8.68 -4.62
N MET A 236 -20.38 -8.04 -4.53
CA MET A 236 -19.79 -7.31 -5.65
C MET A 236 -19.06 -8.23 -6.64
N GLY A 237 -18.74 -9.47 -6.27
CA GLY A 237 -17.90 -10.37 -7.06
C GLY A 237 -16.49 -9.80 -7.30
N MET A 238 -16.01 -8.96 -6.38
CA MET A 238 -14.66 -8.39 -6.39
C MET A 238 -14.29 -7.91 -4.98
N PRO A 239 -13.00 -7.95 -4.58
CA PRO A 239 -12.59 -7.43 -3.29
C PRO A 239 -12.91 -5.94 -3.13
N VAL A 240 -13.49 -5.57 -1.99
CA VAL A 240 -13.74 -4.17 -1.63
C VAL A 240 -12.53 -3.54 -0.93
N ILE A 241 -12.57 -2.23 -0.78
CA ILE A 241 -11.57 -1.40 -0.09
C ILE A 241 -12.31 -0.72 1.07
N PRO A 242 -12.35 -1.32 2.27
CA PRO A 242 -13.06 -0.74 3.41
C PRO A 242 -12.38 0.55 3.90
N GLY A 243 -13.18 1.54 4.29
CA GLY A 243 -12.68 2.80 4.83
C GLY A 243 -13.05 3.03 6.27
N LEU A 244 -12.19 3.72 6.99
CA LEU A 244 -12.37 4.09 8.39
C LEU A 244 -12.23 5.60 8.55
N TYR A 245 -12.92 6.17 9.54
CA TYR A 245 -12.87 7.60 9.81
C TYR A 245 -11.65 7.95 10.68
N ALA A 246 -10.84 8.95 10.31
CA ALA A 246 -9.71 9.39 11.13
C ALA A 246 -10.16 10.14 12.39
N SER A 247 -9.80 9.66 13.58
CA SER A 247 -10.20 10.25 14.86
C SER A 247 -9.29 9.88 16.02
N THR A 248 -9.57 10.44 17.20
CA THR A 248 -8.91 10.09 18.46
C THR A 248 -9.08 8.62 18.85
N SER A 249 -10.19 7.99 18.46
CA SER A 249 -10.49 6.59 18.76
C SER A 249 -10.12 5.64 17.62
N THR A 250 -9.99 6.16 16.39
CA THR A 250 -9.62 5.40 15.19
C THR A 250 -8.20 5.78 14.79
N THR A 251 -7.25 5.32 15.60
CA THR A 251 -5.80 5.54 15.41
C THR A 251 -5.26 4.71 14.24
N ALA A 252 -4.05 5.03 13.78
CA ALA A 252 -3.35 4.24 12.77
C ALA A 252 -3.24 2.76 13.17
N SER A 253 -2.91 2.48 14.44
CA SER A 253 -2.87 1.11 14.98
C SER A 253 -4.24 0.41 14.95
N PHE A 254 -5.32 1.15 15.23
CA PHE A 254 -6.67 0.61 15.12
C PHE A 254 -7.02 0.27 13.68
N VAL A 255 -6.71 1.17 12.74
CA VAL A 255 -6.90 0.96 11.29
C VAL A 255 -6.16 -0.30 10.83
N LYS A 256 -4.87 -0.42 11.16
CA LYS A 256 -4.05 -1.59 10.84
C LYS A 256 -4.68 -2.88 11.34
N ASN A 257 -5.08 -2.93 12.62
CA ASN A 257 -5.67 -4.12 13.23
C ASN A 257 -7.00 -4.51 12.58
N LYS A 258 -7.86 -3.53 12.25
CA LYS A 258 -9.12 -3.79 11.56
C LYS A 258 -8.90 -4.34 10.16
N LEU A 259 -8.05 -3.71 9.36
CA LEU A 259 -7.74 -4.16 8.00
C LEU A 259 -7.06 -5.53 7.99
N ALA A 260 -6.13 -5.79 8.92
CA ALA A 260 -5.49 -7.10 9.06
C ALA A 260 -6.51 -8.22 9.30
N GLY A 261 -7.52 -7.96 10.14
CA GLY A 261 -8.62 -8.91 10.38
C GLY A 261 -9.51 -9.17 9.15
N TRP A 262 -9.49 -8.28 8.15
CA TRP A 262 -10.26 -8.41 6.92
C TRP A 262 -9.41 -8.80 5.70
N ARG A 263 -8.07 -8.89 5.85
CA ARG A 263 -7.08 -8.97 4.75
C ARG A 263 -7.43 -10.02 3.69
N SER A 264 -7.96 -11.17 4.07
CA SER A 264 -8.32 -12.26 3.14
C SER A 264 -9.48 -11.92 2.19
N SER A 265 -10.19 -10.82 2.41
CA SER A 265 -11.42 -10.47 1.70
C SER A 265 -11.40 -9.09 1.06
N ILE A 266 -10.31 -8.34 1.15
CA ILE A 266 -10.23 -6.93 0.73
C ILE A 266 -8.99 -6.67 -0.13
N ALA A 267 -9.02 -5.62 -0.95
CA ALA A 267 -7.90 -5.24 -1.83
C ALA A 267 -7.15 -3.98 -1.38
N GLY A 268 -7.45 -3.46 -0.18
CA GLY A 268 -6.86 -2.23 0.31
C GLY A 268 -7.59 -1.66 1.51
N GLY A 269 -7.29 -0.40 1.84
CA GLY A 269 -8.06 0.40 2.78
C GLY A 269 -8.09 1.87 2.36
N PHE A 270 -9.03 2.63 2.92
CA PHE A 270 -9.03 4.09 2.77
C PHE A 270 -9.28 4.84 4.08
N ILE A 271 -8.85 6.09 4.12
CA ILE A 271 -9.13 7.01 5.21
C ILE A 271 -10.14 8.06 4.81
N TRP A 272 -11.16 8.21 5.66
CA TRP A 272 -12.13 9.28 5.65
C TRP A 272 -11.84 10.23 6.83
N MET A 273 -11.23 11.39 6.68
CA MET A 273 -10.69 12.03 5.50
C MET A 273 -9.48 12.87 5.93
N TYR A 274 -8.71 13.32 4.95
CA TYR A 274 -7.52 14.16 5.14
C TYR A 274 -7.76 15.34 6.09
N ASP A 275 -8.91 16.00 6.00
CA ASP A 275 -9.30 17.14 6.84
C ASP A 275 -9.18 16.83 8.34
N TYR A 276 -9.53 15.61 8.75
CA TYR A 276 -9.46 15.18 10.15
C TYR A 276 -8.06 14.78 10.59
N THR A 277 -7.22 14.33 9.66
CA THR A 277 -5.80 14.07 9.95
C THR A 277 -5.05 15.38 10.24
N MET A 278 -5.48 16.50 9.64
CA MET A 278 -4.86 17.80 9.81
C MET A 278 -5.36 18.59 11.04
N ASN A 279 -6.63 18.43 11.43
CA ASN A 279 -7.26 19.29 12.44
C ASN A 279 -7.04 18.82 13.91
N MET A 280 -5.87 18.29 14.24
CA MET A 280 -5.44 17.86 15.60
C MET A 280 -6.38 16.89 16.35
N SER A 281 -7.40 16.35 15.67
CA SER A 281 -8.37 15.40 16.24
C SER A 281 -7.91 13.95 16.06
N SER A 282 -6.85 13.71 15.29
CA SER A 282 -6.16 12.44 15.24
C SER A 282 -4.84 12.51 16.02
N PRO A 283 -4.47 11.50 16.81
CA PRO A 283 -3.15 11.38 17.41
C PRO A 283 -2.08 10.97 16.40
N ASN A 284 -2.44 10.73 15.14
CA ASN A 284 -1.59 10.20 14.09
C ASN A 284 -1.50 11.15 12.89
N THR A 285 -0.34 11.12 12.23
CA THR A 285 -0.10 11.89 11.00
C THR A 285 -0.79 11.26 9.78
N THR A 286 -0.89 12.00 8.68
CA THR A 286 -1.31 11.46 7.38
C THR A 286 -0.49 10.23 6.98
N ALA A 287 0.83 10.27 7.20
CA ALA A 287 1.75 9.17 6.90
C ALA A 287 1.50 7.94 7.76
N ASP A 288 1.26 8.10 9.07
CA ASP A 288 0.98 6.97 9.97
C ASP A 288 -0.22 6.14 9.48
N TYR A 289 -1.26 6.80 8.95
CA TYR A 289 -2.44 6.11 8.43
C TYR A 289 -2.17 5.40 7.11
N ALA A 290 -1.39 6.01 6.21
CA ALA A 290 -0.95 5.35 4.99
C ALA A 290 -0.11 4.11 5.31
N ASP A 291 0.83 4.20 6.25
CA ASP A 291 1.66 3.09 6.74
C ASP A 291 0.82 1.98 7.39
N ALA A 292 -0.22 2.35 8.14
CA ALA A 292 -1.16 1.39 8.72
C ALA A 292 -1.89 0.57 7.66
N ILE A 293 -2.28 1.18 6.53
CA ILE A 293 -2.88 0.47 5.40
C ILE A 293 -1.81 -0.32 4.66
N ASN A 294 -0.72 0.34 4.26
CA ASN A 294 0.34 -0.25 3.46
C ASN A 294 0.92 -1.49 4.12
N SER A 295 1.24 -1.46 5.42
CA SER A 295 1.77 -2.65 6.13
C SER A 295 0.81 -3.83 6.25
N VAL A 296 -0.48 -3.65 5.89
CA VAL A 296 -1.47 -4.75 5.78
C VAL A 296 -1.49 -5.37 4.38
N PHE A 297 -0.91 -4.75 3.36
CA PHE A 297 -0.93 -5.26 1.97
C PHE A 297 0.42 -5.32 1.31
N VAL A 298 1.43 -4.71 1.90
CA VAL A 298 2.79 -5.16 1.76
C VAL A 298 2.78 -6.57 2.36
N GLU A 299 3.16 -7.58 1.56
CA GLU A 299 3.87 -8.68 2.19
C GLU A 299 5.08 -8.01 2.83
N GLU A 300 4.99 -7.68 4.12
CA GLU A 300 6.20 -7.69 4.92
C GLU A 300 6.86 -8.99 4.50
N PRO A 301 8.12 -8.99 4.01
CA PRO A 301 8.79 -10.25 3.83
C PRO A 301 8.75 -10.85 5.22
N ILE A 302 7.82 -11.80 5.45
CA ILE A 302 8.03 -12.87 6.38
C ILE A 302 9.28 -13.46 5.77
N PRO A 303 10.46 -13.31 6.37
CA PRO A 303 11.61 -13.98 5.82
C PRO A 303 11.23 -15.45 5.96
N VAL A 304 10.95 -16.10 4.82
CA VAL A 304 10.76 -17.55 4.80
C VAL A 304 12.17 -18.09 4.96
N GLY A 305 12.64 -18.11 6.20
CA GLY A 305 14.04 -18.31 6.53
C GLY A 305 14.53 -17.39 7.64
N ASP A 306 15.77 -17.60 8.03
CA ASP A 306 16.42 -16.87 9.11
C ASP A 306 16.58 -15.37 8.79
N ILE A 307 15.96 -14.51 9.60
CA ILE A 307 16.03 -13.04 9.52
C ILE A 307 17.45 -12.52 9.80
N ALA A 308 18.23 -13.25 10.60
CA ALA A 308 19.59 -12.89 10.96
C ALA A 308 20.61 -13.15 9.84
N LEU A 309 20.27 -14.00 8.87
CA LEU A 309 21.17 -14.42 7.80
C LEU A 309 21.78 -13.22 7.05
N ASN A 310 23.11 -13.20 6.99
CA ASN A 310 23.94 -12.15 6.38
C ASN A 310 23.74 -10.74 6.93
N LYS A 311 23.11 -10.59 8.10
CA LYS A 311 22.98 -9.29 8.78
C LYS A 311 24.30 -8.85 9.42
N THR A 312 24.40 -7.57 9.76
CA THR A 312 25.60 -7.03 10.39
C THR A 312 25.68 -7.52 11.84
N ALA A 313 26.64 -8.38 12.12
CA ALA A 313 26.92 -8.87 13.46
C ALA A 313 28.16 -8.19 14.08
N THR A 314 28.09 -7.87 15.37
CA THR A 314 29.18 -7.31 16.18
C THR A 314 29.23 -8.00 17.53
N ALA A 315 30.39 -8.00 18.18
CA ALA A 315 30.55 -8.60 19.51
C ALA A 315 31.48 -7.75 20.37
N ASN A 316 31.53 -8.02 21.69
CA ASN A 316 32.53 -7.39 22.55
C ASN A 316 33.96 -7.83 22.23
N GLN A 317 34.13 -9.02 21.66
CA GLN A 317 35.42 -9.55 21.24
C GLN A 317 35.22 -10.72 20.28
N ASN A 318 36.25 -11.04 19.50
CA ASN A 318 36.32 -12.28 18.74
C ASN A 318 37.77 -12.80 18.64
N VAL A 319 37.91 -14.12 18.54
CA VAL A 319 39.18 -14.76 18.17
C VAL A 319 39.48 -14.47 16.68
N SER A 320 40.77 -14.39 16.32
CA SER A 320 41.18 -14.13 14.94
C SER A 320 40.65 -15.24 14.02
N GLY A 321 39.95 -14.85 12.95
CA GLY A 321 39.33 -15.79 12.02
C GLY A 321 37.99 -16.40 12.47
N GLU A 322 37.49 -16.10 13.67
CA GLU A 322 36.21 -16.61 14.20
C GLU A 322 35.28 -15.43 14.54
N THR A 323 34.96 -14.63 13.51
CA THR A 323 34.32 -13.31 13.63
C THR A 323 32.82 -13.39 13.93
N PRO A 324 32.17 -12.31 14.43
CA PRO A 324 30.72 -12.29 14.67
C PRO A 324 29.87 -12.62 13.44
N ALA A 325 30.33 -12.25 12.24
CA ALA A 325 29.62 -12.53 10.99
C ALA A 325 29.46 -14.04 10.71
N MET A 326 30.35 -14.87 11.27
CA MET A 326 30.30 -16.33 11.13
C MET A 326 29.21 -17.02 11.94
N ALA A 327 28.50 -16.28 12.80
CA ALA A 327 27.35 -16.80 13.54
C ALA A 327 26.01 -16.43 12.89
N VAL A 328 26.05 -15.87 11.69
CA VAL A 328 24.89 -15.45 10.89
C VAL A 328 25.12 -15.67 9.39
N ASP A 329 26.03 -16.57 9.01
CA ASP A 329 26.41 -16.81 7.61
C ASP A 329 25.71 -18.03 6.97
N GLY A 330 24.94 -18.78 7.77
CA GLY A 330 24.19 -19.97 7.35
C GLY A 330 25.06 -21.23 7.26
N SER A 331 26.31 -21.19 7.73
CA SER A 331 27.27 -22.28 7.61
C SER A 331 27.28 -23.17 8.85
N ALA A 332 27.24 -24.49 8.63
CA ALA A 332 27.42 -25.46 9.71
C ALA A 332 28.89 -25.62 10.17
N TYR A 333 29.83 -24.93 9.53
CA TYR A 333 31.27 -25.18 9.67
C TYR A 333 32.08 -23.98 10.20
N SER A 334 31.47 -22.80 10.27
CA SER A 334 32.08 -21.58 10.82
C SER A 334 31.40 -21.19 12.13
N LYS A 335 32.10 -20.42 12.96
CA LYS A 335 31.58 -19.97 14.25
C LYS A 335 32.12 -18.60 14.62
N TRP A 336 31.33 -17.85 15.37
CA TRP A 336 31.87 -16.80 16.23
C TRP A 336 32.46 -17.43 17.50
N CYS A 337 33.65 -17.00 17.86
CA CYS A 337 34.31 -17.40 19.10
C CYS A 337 34.83 -16.20 19.87
N SER A 338 34.63 -16.19 21.19
CA SER A 338 35.09 -15.10 22.06
C SER A 338 35.70 -15.60 23.35
N ASN A 339 36.89 -15.10 23.67
CA ASN A 339 37.66 -15.26 24.91
C ASN A 339 37.58 -14.03 25.83
N ALA A 340 36.65 -13.08 25.58
CA ALA A 340 36.47 -11.92 26.47
C ALA A 340 36.30 -12.36 27.94
N SER A 341 36.91 -11.63 28.88
CA SER A 341 36.69 -11.87 30.30
C SER A 341 35.25 -11.50 30.70
N GLY A 342 34.63 -12.29 31.57
CA GLY A 342 33.27 -12.05 32.04
C GLY A 342 32.22 -12.38 30.99
N ASP A 343 31.11 -11.63 31.04
CA ASP A 343 29.98 -11.83 30.13
C ASP A 343 30.35 -11.47 28.69
N LYS A 344 29.75 -12.19 27.75
CA LYS A 344 29.98 -12.02 26.31
C LYS A 344 28.68 -11.67 25.61
N TRP A 345 28.79 -10.95 24.49
CA TRP A 345 27.61 -10.70 23.67
C TRP A 345 27.92 -10.75 22.18
N LEU A 346 26.95 -11.25 21.44
CA LEU A 346 26.85 -11.21 19.97
C LEU A 346 25.59 -10.44 19.62
N LYS A 347 25.74 -9.28 18.98
CA LYS A 347 24.68 -8.35 18.58
C LYS A 347 24.50 -8.40 17.07
N ILE A 348 23.25 -8.42 16.62
CA ILE A 348 22.85 -8.32 15.22
C ILE A 348 22.07 -7.01 15.02
N ASP A 349 22.47 -6.21 14.02
CA ASP A 349 21.63 -5.14 13.45
C ASP A 349 20.87 -5.71 12.25
N LEU A 350 19.54 -5.81 12.38
CA LEU A 350 18.68 -6.35 11.32
C LEU A 350 18.47 -5.34 10.17
N GLY A 351 18.88 -4.09 10.35
CA GLY A 351 18.72 -2.97 9.40
C GLY A 351 17.40 -2.21 9.56
N GLN A 352 16.36 -2.88 10.06
CA GLN A 352 15.03 -2.34 10.36
C GLN A 352 14.36 -3.17 11.45
N SER A 353 13.19 -2.75 11.93
CA SER A 353 12.44 -3.50 12.94
C SER A 353 11.74 -4.70 12.31
N TYR A 354 11.92 -5.90 12.86
CA TYR A 354 11.22 -7.12 12.47
C TYR A 354 10.33 -7.62 13.61
N ASN A 355 9.25 -8.31 13.27
CA ASN A 355 8.45 -9.06 14.24
C ASN A 355 9.00 -10.47 14.37
N ILE A 356 9.51 -10.82 15.55
CA ILE A 356 10.23 -12.07 15.81
C ILE A 356 9.44 -12.89 16.81
N SER A 357 9.27 -14.18 16.55
CA SER A 357 8.51 -15.11 17.40
C SER A 357 9.24 -16.42 17.70
N ARG A 358 10.35 -16.71 17.02
CA ARG A 358 11.21 -17.86 17.28
C ARG A 358 12.68 -17.51 17.10
N TRP A 359 13.54 -18.18 17.86
CA TRP A 359 14.98 -18.02 17.76
C TRP A 359 15.68 -19.37 17.92
N VAL A 360 16.81 -19.52 17.24
CA VAL A 360 17.63 -20.74 17.26
C VAL A 360 19.08 -20.37 17.55
N VAL A 361 19.74 -21.12 18.43
CA VAL A 361 21.19 -21.07 18.63
C VAL A 361 21.79 -22.45 18.36
N LYS A 362 22.73 -22.51 17.43
CA LYS A 362 23.58 -23.70 17.21
C LYS A 362 24.86 -23.51 18.01
N HIS A 363 25.03 -24.36 19.03
CA HIS A 363 26.18 -24.34 19.94
C HIS A 363 27.37 -25.13 19.37
N ALA A 364 28.48 -25.15 20.10
CA ALA A 364 29.70 -25.88 19.73
C ALA A 364 29.44 -27.33 19.25
N GLY A 365 28.60 -28.07 19.97
CA GLY A 365 28.25 -29.45 19.64
C GLY A 365 27.43 -29.61 18.36
N ALA A 366 26.69 -28.58 17.92
CA ALA A 366 26.01 -28.62 16.62
C ALA A 366 27.00 -28.50 15.45
N GLY A 367 28.13 -27.82 15.67
CA GLY A 367 29.25 -27.74 14.73
C GLY A 367 30.25 -28.90 14.82
N GLY A 368 29.97 -29.92 15.63
CA GLY A 368 30.82 -31.11 15.79
C GLY A 368 31.93 -31.00 16.85
N GLU A 369 31.97 -29.93 17.64
CA GLU A 369 32.89 -29.83 18.78
C GLU A 369 32.38 -30.59 20.01
N SER A 370 33.21 -30.69 21.06
CA SER A 370 32.79 -31.30 22.32
C SER A 370 31.55 -30.60 22.90
N THR A 371 30.55 -31.38 23.33
CA THR A 371 29.33 -30.85 23.96
C THR A 371 29.60 -30.16 25.30
N SER A 372 30.77 -30.41 25.92
CA SER A 372 31.23 -29.64 27.08
C SER A 372 31.48 -28.16 26.76
N TYR A 373 31.61 -27.79 25.48
CA TYR A 373 31.73 -26.42 25.02
C TYR A 373 30.39 -25.78 24.63
N ASN A 374 29.26 -26.47 24.81
CA ASN A 374 27.94 -25.87 24.60
C ASN A 374 27.68 -24.74 25.59
N THR A 375 27.11 -23.64 25.10
CA THR A 375 26.76 -22.46 25.91
C THR A 375 25.76 -22.86 26.99
N LYS A 376 26.09 -22.57 28.25
CA LYS A 376 25.34 -23.05 29.41
C LYS A 376 24.24 -22.08 29.85
N ASN A 377 24.61 -20.82 30.08
CA ASN A 377 23.70 -19.79 30.57
C ASN A 377 23.77 -18.56 29.65
N PHE A 378 22.62 -18.16 29.14
CA PHE A 378 22.52 -17.06 28.19
C PHE A 378 21.09 -16.50 28.11
N LYS A 379 20.97 -15.34 27.49
CA LYS A 379 19.71 -14.63 27.30
C LYS A 379 19.59 -14.15 25.86
N LEU A 380 18.37 -14.18 25.34
CA LEU A 380 18.00 -13.40 24.16
C LEU A 380 17.55 -12.02 24.63
N GLN A 381 18.13 -10.97 24.08
CA GLN A 381 17.77 -9.59 24.42
C GLN A 381 17.45 -8.79 23.17
N LYS A 382 16.53 -7.83 23.31
CA LYS A 382 16.12 -6.90 22.25
C LYS A 382 16.49 -5.46 22.58
N SER A 383 16.62 -4.64 21.54
CA SER A 383 16.89 -3.21 21.66
C SER A 383 16.38 -2.44 20.43
N SER A 384 15.90 -1.21 20.62
CA SER A 384 15.51 -0.30 19.54
C SER A 384 16.65 0.63 19.12
N ASP A 385 17.58 0.93 20.03
CA ASP A 385 18.67 1.90 19.87
C ASP A 385 20.06 1.25 19.78
N GLY A 386 20.16 -0.06 20.05
CA GLY A 386 21.41 -0.80 20.12
C GLY A 386 22.22 -0.55 21.40
N ILE A 387 21.68 0.23 22.35
CA ILE A 387 22.32 0.70 23.58
C ILE A 387 21.60 0.14 24.80
N THR A 388 20.27 0.30 24.86
CA THR A 388 19.41 -0.13 25.96
C THR A 388 18.82 -1.50 25.64
N TRP A 389 19.00 -2.47 26.53
CA TRP A 389 18.63 -3.87 26.28
C TRP A 389 17.57 -4.36 27.26
N THR A 390 16.64 -5.16 26.76
CA THR A 390 15.61 -5.84 27.56
C THR A 390 15.65 -7.34 27.30
N ASP A 391 15.52 -8.13 28.36
CA ASP A 391 15.43 -9.58 28.28
C ASP A 391 14.13 -10.01 27.59
N VAL A 392 14.26 -10.86 26.58
CA VAL A 392 13.14 -11.53 25.89
C VAL A 392 13.00 -12.96 26.40
N ASP A 393 14.11 -13.67 26.49
CA ASP A 393 14.14 -15.06 26.95
C ASP A 393 15.42 -15.33 27.73
N THR A 394 15.36 -16.26 28.68
CA THR A 394 16.48 -16.69 29.50
C THR A 394 16.61 -18.21 29.45
N VAL A 395 17.85 -18.66 29.23
CA VAL A 395 18.22 -20.08 29.22
C VAL A 395 19.29 -20.31 30.28
N THR A 396 19.06 -21.30 31.13
CA THR A 396 20.03 -21.73 32.15
C THR A 396 20.28 -23.23 32.05
N ASN A 397 21.49 -23.65 32.41
CA ASN A 397 21.94 -25.04 32.41
C ASN A 397 21.69 -25.78 31.08
N ASN A 398 21.78 -25.07 29.94
CA ASN A 398 21.67 -25.71 28.64
C ASN A 398 22.80 -26.71 28.42
N THR A 399 22.46 -27.90 27.96
CA THR A 399 23.40 -28.93 27.49
C THR A 399 23.17 -29.31 26.03
N ALA A 400 22.09 -28.81 25.41
CA ALA A 400 21.71 -29.15 24.06
C ALA A 400 22.66 -28.52 23.02
N ASN A 401 22.87 -29.25 21.93
CA ASN A 401 23.64 -28.76 20.77
C ASN A 401 22.89 -27.65 20.03
N ILE A 402 21.56 -27.67 20.07
CA ILE A 402 20.69 -26.66 19.47
C ILE A 402 19.68 -26.22 20.52
N THR A 403 19.55 -24.91 20.71
CA THR A 403 18.44 -24.30 21.45
C THR A 403 17.48 -23.72 20.43
N ASP A 404 16.23 -24.16 20.42
CA ASP A 404 15.19 -23.73 19.49
C ASP A 404 13.93 -23.44 20.28
N ARG A 405 13.53 -22.17 20.33
CA ARG A 405 12.46 -21.70 21.24
C ARG A 405 11.53 -20.71 20.56
N ASN A 406 10.23 -20.93 20.78
CA ASN A 406 9.20 -19.93 20.50
C ASN A 406 9.08 -18.97 21.69
N VAL A 407 8.79 -17.70 21.41
CA VAL A 407 8.57 -16.65 22.39
C VAL A 407 7.32 -15.85 22.04
N THR A 408 6.78 -15.08 22.98
CA THR A 408 5.78 -14.08 22.65
C THR A 408 6.37 -13.11 21.63
N ALA A 409 5.67 -12.92 20.51
CA ALA A 409 6.17 -12.12 19.40
C ALA A 409 6.56 -10.70 19.86
N PHE A 410 7.70 -10.22 19.38
CA PHE A 410 8.21 -8.89 19.71
C PHE A 410 8.78 -8.19 18.48
N SER A 411 8.62 -6.86 18.43
CA SER A 411 9.23 -6.04 17.40
C SER A 411 10.57 -5.47 17.86
N SER A 412 11.62 -5.60 17.05
CA SER A 412 12.94 -5.02 17.34
C SER A 412 13.83 -4.92 16.09
N ARG A 413 14.71 -3.91 16.05
CA ARG A 413 15.80 -3.80 15.06
C ARG A 413 17.09 -4.48 15.51
N TYR A 414 17.41 -4.43 16.80
CA TYR A 414 18.64 -5.00 17.34
C TYR A 414 18.33 -6.15 18.28
N VAL A 415 18.98 -7.28 18.03
CA VAL A 415 18.89 -8.47 18.89
C VAL A 415 20.29 -8.86 19.33
N ARG A 416 20.46 -9.34 20.56
CA ARG A 416 21.73 -9.92 20.98
C ARG A 416 21.55 -11.18 21.81
N LEU A 417 22.51 -12.08 21.65
CA LEU A 417 22.74 -13.18 22.57
C LEU A 417 23.70 -12.71 23.66
N TYR A 418 23.25 -12.72 24.91
CA TYR A 418 24.03 -12.31 26.08
C TYR A 418 24.40 -13.54 26.91
N ILE A 419 25.68 -13.88 26.95
CA ILE A 419 26.19 -15.14 27.49
C ILE A 419 26.88 -14.87 28.84
N THR A 420 26.38 -15.51 29.89
CA THR A 420 26.89 -15.39 31.27
C THR A 420 27.68 -16.63 31.71
N THR A 421 27.50 -17.76 31.05
CA THR A 421 28.31 -18.97 31.29
C THR A 421 28.53 -19.70 29.97
N PRO A 422 29.74 -19.60 29.37
CA PRO A 422 29.97 -19.98 27.98
C PRO A 422 30.13 -21.48 27.75
N THR A 423 30.46 -22.27 28.78
CA THR A 423 30.70 -23.72 28.64
C THR A 423 30.20 -24.49 29.87
N GLN A 424 30.30 -25.82 29.80
CA GLN A 424 29.99 -26.73 30.91
C GLN A 424 31.16 -26.93 31.87
N ASN A 425 32.36 -26.52 31.48
CA ASN A 425 33.61 -26.75 32.20
C ASN A 425 34.32 -25.42 32.51
N THR A 426 35.64 -25.47 32.72
CA THR A 426 36.46 -24.30 33.04
C THR A 426 36.91 -23.51 31.81
N ASP A 427 36.57 -23.95 30.60
CA ASP A 427 36.87 -23.22 29.37
C ASP A 427 36.02 -21.93 29.31
N ILE A 428 36.66 -20.82 28.96
CA ILE A 428 36.04 -19.50 28.97
C ILE A 428 35.53 -19.05 27.60
N ALA A 429 35.67 -19.86 26.55
CA ALA A 429 35.31 -19.46 25.20
C ALA A 429 33.81 -19.68 24.93
N ALA A 430 33.11 -18.62 24.49
CA ALA A 430 31.81 -18.82 23.85
C ALA A 430 32.04 -19.20 22.39
N ARG A 431 31.29 -20.18 21.90
CA ARG A 431 31.36 -20.71 20.53
C ARG A 431 29.95 -20.84 19.97
N ILE A 432 29.58 -19.95 19.06
CA ILE A 432 28.25 -19.92 18.44
C ILE A 432 28.42 -20.15 16.95
N TYR A 433 27.87 -21.25 16.46
CA TYR A 433 27.88 -21.60 15.04
C TYR A 433 26.80 -20.82 14.29
N GLU A 434 25.60 -20.69 14.85
CA GLU A 434 24.53 -19.87 14.27
C GLU A 434 23.65 -19.26 15.35
N LEU A 435 23.16 -18.05 15.08
CA LEU A 435 22.07 -17.39 15.80
C LEU A 435 21.01 -16.97 14.78
N GLU A 436 19.92 -17.73 14.74
CA GLU A 436 18.83 -17.54 13.78
C GLU A 436 17.61 -16.90 14.45
N LEU A 437 16.86 -16.09 13.70
CA LEU A 437 15.63 -15.39 14.13
C LEU A 437 14.52 -15.62 13.11
N TYR A 438 13.28 -15.82 13.56
CA TYR A 438 12.10 -16.09 12.71
C TYR A 438 10.83 -15.38 13.18
#